data_AF-A0A914RGH5-F1
#
_entry.id   AF-A0A914RGH5-F1
#
_cell.length_a   1.000
_cell.length_b   1.000
_cell.length_c   1.000
_cell.angle_alpha   90.00
_cell.angle_beta   90.00
_cell.angle_gamma   90.00
#
_symmetry.space_group_name_H-M   'P 1'
#
loop_
_entity.id
_entity.type
_entity.pdbx_description
1 polymer ?
#
loop_
_entity_poly.entity_id
_entity_poly.type
_entity_poly.pdbx_seq_one_letter_code
_entity_poly.pdbx_strand_id
1 'polypeptide(L)'
;MLCGSSANENAIKTAFIWYQTQKRGGSPNAEDLVSCMKQEPPGTPNICVISFDGAFHGRSLAALSMTHSKPIHKVDIPAFHWPVASFPRYKYPLEKNVTYNGEQDNDCLAKVFA
;
A
#
# COMPACT_ATOMS: atom_id res chain seq x y z
N MET A 1 19.49 2.99 -7.69
CA MET A 1 19.88 4.03 -6.70
C MET A 1 19.49 3.54 -5.31
N LEU A 2 20.35 3.73 -4.32
CA LEU A 2 20.05 3.46 -2.91
C LEU A 2 19.38 4.69 -2.29
N CYS A 3 18.06 4.67 -2.16
CA CYS A 3 17.28 5.76 -1.57
C CYS A 3 16.00 5.26 -0.88
N GLY A 4 15.26 6.15 -0.21
CA GLY A 4 14.01 5.80 0.47
C GLY A 4 12.95 5.16 -0.44
N SER A 5 12.80 5.61 -1.69
CA SER A 5 11.87 4.98 -2.64
C SER A 5 12.28 3.55 -2.98
N SER A 6 13.57 3.29 -3.22
CA SER A 6 14.07 1.94 -3.46
C SER A 6 13.94 1.03 -2.24
N ALA A 7 14.04 1.58 -1.03
CA ALA A 7 13.81 0.83 0.20
C ALA A 7 12.34 0.40 0.30
N ASN A 8 11.40 1.32 0.08
CA ASN A 8 9.97 0.99 0.11
C ASN A 8 9.58 -0.02 -0.99
N GLU A 9 10.08 0.11 -2.21
CA GLU A 9 9.80 -0.86 -3.27
C GLU A 9 10.30 -2.27 -2.95
N ASN A 10 11.50 -2.40 -2.35
CA ASN A 10 12.00 -3.71 -1.95
C ASN A 10 11.24 -4.27 -0.73
N ALA A 11 10.81 -3.43 0.21
CA ALA A 11 9.95 -3.85 1.30
C ALA A 11 8.61 -4.39 0.77
N ILE A 12 7.98 -3.69 -0.18
CA ILE A 12 6.71 -4.12 -0.82
C ILE A 12 6.89 -5.43 -1.57
N LYS A 13 7.95 -5.56 -2.39
CA LYS A 13 8.25 -6.83 -3.09
C LYS A 13 8.43 -7.98 -2.11
N THR A 14 9.16 -7.74 -1.01
CA THR A 14 9.36 -8.74 0.05
C THR A 14 8.03 -9.17 0.66
N ALA A 15 7.14 -8.22 0.97
CA ALA A 15 5.81 -8.49 1.51
C ALA A 15 4.94 -9.30 0.53
N PHE A 16 4.96 -8.95 -0.78
CA PHE A 16 4.24 -9.71 -1.80
C PHE A 16 4.76 -11.14 -1.96
N ILE A 17 6.09 -11.32 -2.00
CA ILE A 17 6.71 -12.65 -2.08
C ILE A 17 6.33 -13.48 -0.85
N TRP A 18 6.42 -12.89 0.35
CA TRP A 18 6.05 -13.56 1.59
C TRP A 18 4.58 -13.98 1.58
N TYR A 19 3.65 -13.05 1.29
CA TYR A 19 2.22 -13.33 1.26
C TYR A 19 1.87 -14.44 0.25
N GLN A 20 2.42 -14.38 -0.96
CA GLN A 20 2.19 -15.41 -1.98
C GLN A 20 2.81 -16.76 -1.61
N THR A 21 3.97 -16.76 -0.97
CA THR A 21 4.60 -17.99 -0.46
C THR A 21 3.70 -18.66 0.59
N GLN A 22 3.15 -17.87 1.53
CA GLN A 22 2.21 -18.38 2.52
C GLN A 22 0.92 -18.89 1.87
N LYS A 23 0.32 -18.12 0.95
CA LYS A 23 -0.91 -18.47 0.25
C LYS A 23 -0.79 -19.73 -0.61
N ARG A 24 0.37 -19.92 -1.27
CA ARG A 24 0.67 -21.10 -2.09
C ARG A 24 1.06 -22.31 -1.24
N GLY A 25 1.55 -22.11 -0.02
CA GLY A 25 2.11 -23.16 0.83
C GLY A 25 3.56 -23.52 0.52
N GLY A 26 4.33 -22.62 -0.12
CA GLY A 26 5.74 -22.85 -0.46
C GLY A 26 6.21 -22.16 -1.74
N SER A 27 7.26 -22.72 -2.34
CA SER A 27 7.91 -22.18 -3.54
C SER A 27 7.00 -22.16 -4.78
N PRO A 28 7.25 -21.26 -5.76
CA PRO A 28 6.52 -21.23 -7.03
C PRO A 28 6.59 -22.55 -7.80
N ASN A 29 5.51 -22.89 -8.49
CA ASN A 29 5.46 -24.03 -9.41
C ASN A 29 5.80 -23.60 -10.86
N ALA A 30 5.80 -24.55 -11.80
CA ALA A 30 6.13 -24.26 -13.19
C ALA A 30 5.15 -23.28 -13.87
N GLU A 31 3.87 -23.32 -13.52
CA GLU A 31 2.84 -22.42 -14.06
C GLU A 31 3.08 -20.98 -13.59
N ASP A 32 3.39 -20.78 -12.30
CA ASP A 32 3.75 -19.47 -11.75
C ASP A 32 4.94 -18.85 -12.51
N LEU A 33 5.98 -19.66 -12.79
CA LEU A 33 7.18 -19.21 -13.48
C LEU A 33 6.91 -18.84 -14.94
N VAL A 34 6.06 -19.59 -15.63
CA VAL A 34 5.71 -19.32 -17.04
C VAL A 34 4.79 -18.10 -17.16
N SER A 35 3.76 -17.99 -16.33
CA SER A 35 2.76 -16.93 -16.47
C SER A 35 3.29 -15.55 -16.00
N CYS A 36 4.19 -15.50 -15.01
CA CYS A 36 4.74 -14.24 -14.53
C CYS A 36 5.50 -13.45 -15.61
N MET A 37 6.15 -14.14 -16.56
CA MET A 37 6.88 -13.52 -17.68
C MET A 37 5.95 -12.85 -18.70
N LYS A 38 4.64 -13.19 -18.65
CA LYS A 38 3.58 -12.58 -19.45
C LYS A 38 2.74 -11.58 -18.66
N GLN A 39 3.05 -11.34 -17.39
CA GLN A 39 2.26 -10.53 -16.47
C GLN A 39 0.86 -11.12 -16.19
N GLU A 40 0.74 -12.46 -16.24
CA GLU A 40 -0.53 -13.18 -16.08
C GLU A 40 -0.57 -13.98 -14.75
N PRO A 41 -1.74 -14.15 -14.14
CA PRO A 41 -1.92 -15.10 -13.03
C PRO A 41 -1.60 -16.54 -13.44
N PRO A 42 -1.15 -17.41 -12.51
CA PRO A 42 -0.95 -17.14 -11.09
C PRO A 42 0.37 -16.42 -10.74
N GLY A 43 1.33 -16.41 -11.67
CA GLY A 43 2.68 -15.84 -11.50
C GLY A 43 2.74 -14.33 -11.28
N THR A 44 1.80 -13.56 -11.85
CA THR A 44 1.59 -12.15 -11.52
C THR A 44 0.24 -11.99 -10.83
N PRO A 45 0.21 -12.03 -9.48
CA PRO A 45 -1.03 -12.00 -8.72
C PRO A 45 -1.66 -10.60 -8.71
N ASN A 46 -2.99 -10.55 -8.70
CA ASN A 46 -3.73 -9.31 -8.46
C ASN A 46 -3.87 -9.07 -6.94
N ILE A 47 -2.81 -8.58 -6.32
CA ILE A 47 -2.75 -8.17 -4.91
C ILE A 47 -2.35 -6.70 -4.80
N CYS A 48 -2.59 -6.10 -3.64
CA CYS A 48 -2.39 -4.67 -3.44
C CYS A 48 -1.66 -4.36 -2.12
N VAL A 49 -1.21 -3.11 -1.99
CA VAL A 49 -0.78 -2.52 -0.72
C VAL A 49 -1.81 -1.47 -0.31
N ILE A 50 -2.33 -1.56 0.90
CA ILE A 50 -3.17 -0.51 1.47
C ILE A 50 -2.26 0.66 1.91
N SER A 51 -2.57 1.87 1.45
CA SER A 51 -1.92 3.12 1.88
C SER A 51 -2.89 4.00 2.66
N PHE A 52 -2.39 5.10 3.22
CA PHE A 52 -3.22 6.10 3.91
C PHE A 52 -3.31 7.40 3.11
N ASP A 53 -4.46 8.07 3.20
CA ASP A 53 -4.61 9.45 2.75
C ASP A 53 -3.61 10.36 3.49
N GLY A 54 -3.01 11.30 2.76
CA GLY A 54 -1.93 12.15 3.28
C GLY A 54 -0.54 11.52 3.30
N ALA A 55 -0.37 10.22 3.01
CA ALA A 55 0.93 9.55 3.09
C ALA A 55 1.95 10.02 2.03
N PHE A 56 3.25 9.83 2.31
CA PHE A 56 4.36 10.04 1.37
C PHE A 56 5.38 8.92 1.46
N HIS A 57 5.42 8.04 0.46
CA HIS A 57 6.31 6.87 0.41
C HIS A 57 7.38 6.96 -0.68
N GLY A 58 7.35 8.00 -1.52
CA GLY A 58 8.33 8.18 -2.59
C GLY A 58 7.68 8.56 -3.92
N ARG A 59 8.48 8.53 -4.99
CA ARG A 59 8.06 9.04 -6.31
C ARG A 59 8.26 8.06 -7.46
N SER A 60 8.81 6.87 -7.21
CA SER A 60 8.78 5.78 -8.17
C SER A 60 7.36 5.19 -8.26
N LEU A 61 6.99 4.53 -9.36
CA LEU A 61 5.57 4.26 -9.68
C LEU A 61 4.77 3.54 -8.56
N ALA A 62 5.34 2.51 -7.95
CA ALA A 62 4.68 1.80 -6.84
C ALA A 62 4.61 2.68 -5.57
N ALA A 63 5.72 3.30 -5.19
CA ALA A 63 5.78 4.19 -4.03
C ALA A 63 4.89 5.44 -4.19
N LEU A 64 4.73 5.93 -5.42
CA LEU A 64 3.88 7.05 -5.76
C LEU A 64 2.40 6.65 -5.75
N SER A 65 2.08 5.42 -6.15
CA SER A 65 0.71 4.88 -6.04
C SER A 65 0.24 4.88 -4.58
N MET A 66 1.16 4.62 -3.63
CA MET A 66 0.90 4.71 -2.19
C MET A 66 1.04 6.12 -1.59
N THR A 67 1.51 7.10 -2.35
CA THR A 67 1.69 8.49 -1.87
C THR A 67 0.45 9.31 -2.14
N HIS A 68 -0.17 9.92 -1.13
CA HIS A 68 -1.39 10.73 -1.21
C HIS A 68 -1.19 12.11 -0.58
N SER A 69 -0.03 12.71 -0.84
CA SER A 69 0.41 13.93 -0.14
C SER A 69 -0.07 15.24 -0.80
N LYS A 70 0.18 15.42 -2.10
CA LYS A 70 -0.21 16.62 -2.87
C LYS A 70 -0.55 16.25 -4.31
N PRO A 71 -1.52 16.92 -4.96
CA PRO A 71 -1.89 16.64 -6.35
C PRO A 71 -0.72 16.74 -7.32
N ILE A 72 0.12 17.79 -7.18
CA ILE A 72 1.28 18.04 -8.04
C ILE A 72 2.36 16.95 -7.96
N HIS A 73 2.31 16.07 -6.96
CA HIS A 73 3.21 14.92 -6.90
C HIS A 73 2.75 13.76 -7.80
N LYS A 74 1.46 13.69 -8.16
CA LYS A 74 0.83 12.51 -8.80
C LYS A 74 0.28 12.76 -10.20
N VAL A 75 -0.10 14.00 -10.53
CA VAL A 75 -0.72 14.33 -11.82
C VAL A 75 0.13 13.83 -12.99
N ASP A 76 -0.53 13.37 -14.05
CA ASP A 76 0.07 12.84 -15.30
C ASP A 76 0.89 11.53 -15.17
N ILE A 77 0.90 10.89 -14.00
CA ILE A 77 1.65 9.64 -13.75
C ILE A 77 0.68 8.47 -13.53
N PRO A 78 0.82 7.35 -14.27
CA PRO A 78 0.02 6.14 -14.02
C PRO A 78 0.19 5.61 -12.59
N ALA A 79 -0.88 5.06 -12.03
CA ALA A 79 -0.89 4.52 -10.69
C ALA A 79 -1.56 3.14 -10.64
N PHE A 80 -1.17 2.32 -9.66
CA PHE A 80 -1.88 1.10 -9.33
C PHE A 80 -3.20 1.43 -8.64
N HIS A 81 -4.27 0.72 -9.00
CA HIS A 81 -5.59 0.88 -8.37
C HIS A 81 -5.65 0.15 -7.03
N TRP A 82 -4.84 0.61 -6.08
CA TRP A 82 -4.74 0.06 -4.73
C TRP A 82 -5.60 0.86 -3.74
N PRO A 83 -6.14 0.21 -2.70
CA PRO A 83 -7.00 0.84 -1.70
C PRO A 83 -6.26 1.89 -0.86
N VAL A 84 -6.98 2.96 -0.52
CA VAL A 84 -6.48 4.07 0.28
C VAL A 84 -7.40 4.26 1.49
N ALA A 85 -6.84 4.05 2.67
CA ALA A 85 -7.54 4.24 3.94
C ALA A 85 -7.47 5.69 4.42
N SER A 86 -8.43 6.09 5.26
CA SER A 86 -8.36 7.40 5.94
C SER A 86 -7.31 7.37 7.06
N PHE A 87 -6.55 8.45 7.22
CA PHE A 87 -5.67 8.66 8.37
C PHE A 87 -6.37 9.56 9.42
N PRO A 88 -6.35 9.21 10.71
CA PRO A 88 -7.09 9.94 11.73
C PRO A 88 -6.58 11.37 11.87
N ARG A 89 -7.49 12.35 11.84
CA ARG A 89 -7.18 13.78 12.02
C ARG A 89 -7.60 14.24 13.40
N TYR A 90 -6.64 14.26 14.30
CA TYR A 90 -6.88 14.66 15.68
C TYR A 90 -7.10 16.17 15.85
N LYS A 91 -7.91 16.49 16.85
CA LYS A 91 -8.02 17.83 17.41
C LYS A 91 -7.11 17.98 18.63
N TYR A 92 -6.61 19.20 18.79
CA TYR A 92 -5.69 19.58 19.85
C TYR A 92 -6.30 20.71 20.71
N PRO A 93 -5.97 20.80 22.02
CA PRO A 93 -5.11 19.89 22.80
C PRO A 93 -5.72 18.49 22.95
N LEU A 94 -4.87 17.46 23.01
CA LEU A 94 -5.30 16.05 22.95
C LEU A 94 -6.21 15.69 24.12
N GLU A 95 -5.89 16.18 25.32
CA GLU A 95 -6.57 15.89 26.57
C GLU A 95 -8.02 16.43 26.57
N LYS A 96 -8.30 17.44 25.75
CA LYS A 96 -9.64 18.04 25.60
C LYS A 96 -10.48 17.40 24.51
N ASN A 97 -9.90 16.54 23.68
CA ASN A 97 -10.54 15.98 22.48
C ASN A 97 -10.49 14.45 22.45
N VAL A 98 -10.31 13.78 23.60
CA VAL A 98 -10.14 12.32 23.69
C VAL A 98 -11.27 11.56 23.00
N THR A 99 -12.53 11.91 23.26
CA THR A 99 -13.70 11.25 22.64
C THR A 99 -13.67 11.39 21.12
N TYR A 100 -13.52 12.62 20.61
CA TYR A 100 -13.48 12.88 19.17
C TYR A 100 -12.29 12.16 18.49
N ASN A 101 -11.11 12.18 19.10
CA ASN A 101 -9.93 11.53 18.54
C ASN A 101 -10.09 10.00 18.51
N GLY A 102 -10.68 9.41 19.56
CA GLY A 102 -11.00 7.98 19.59
C GLY A 102 -12.07 7.58 18.56
N GLU A 103 -13.07 8.42 18.32
CA GLU A 103 -14.02 8.24 17.21
C GLU A 103 -13.32 8.27 15.85
N GLN A 104 -12.36 9.17 15.64
CA GLN A 104 -11.57 9.21 14.40
C GLN A 104 -10.75 7.94 14.18
N ASP A 105 -10.18 7.35 15.23
CA ASP A 105 -9.46 6.08 15.13
C ASP A 105 -10.42 4.95 14.70
N ASN A 106 -11.57 4.84 15.36
CA ASN A 106 -12.57 3.82 15.06
C ASN A 106 -13.10 3.96 13.62
N ASP A 107 -13.41 5.19 13.18
CA ASP A 107 -13.88 5.48 11.83
C ASP A 107 -12.83 5.13 10.77
N CYS A 108 -11.55 5.41 11.04
CA CYS A 108 -10.46 5.09 10.10
C CYS A 108 -10.25 3.58 10.02
N LEU A 109 -10.26 2.86 11.15
CA LEU A 109 -10.12 1.41 11.19
C LEU A 109 -11.27 0.70 10.47
N ALA A 110 -12.52 1.14 10.66
CA ALA A 110 -13.68 0.54 10.01
C ALA A 110 -13.58 0.56 8.47
N LYS A 111 -12.93 1.58 7.90
CA LYS A 111 -12.74 1.74 6.46
C LYS A 111 -11.60 0.90 5.88
N VAL A 112 -10.71 0.36 6.71
CA VAL A 112 -9.61 -0.52 6.25
C VAL A 112 -10.11 -1.94 5.99
N PHE A 113 -11.15 -2.38 6.71
CA PHE A 113 -11.68 -3.75 6.68
C PHE A 113 -13.01 -3.90 5.94
N ALA A 114 -13.51 -2.83 5.31
CA ALA A 114 -14.74 -2.82 4.51
C ALA A 114 -14.45 -3.03 3.02
#